data_AF-A0A821NUS0-F1
#
_entry.id   AF-A0A821NUS0-F1
#
_cell.length_a   1.000
_cell.length_b   1.000
_cell.length_c   1.000
_cell.angle_alpha   90.00
_cell.angle_beta   90.00
_cell.angle_gamma   90.00
#
_symmetry.space_group_name_H-M   'P 1'
#
loop_
_entity.id
_entity.type
_entity.pdbx_description
1 polymer ?
#
loop_
_entity_poly.entity_id
_entity_poly.type
_entity_poly.pdbx_seq_one_letter_code
_entity_poly.pdbx_strand_id
1 'polypeptide(L)'
;AEQLTISLLETLTKTTVITYDQLKTGILRLFDDIEDIQLDVPNVYEQLQSLLKQLEGKKIINHDITSNIPQKGRKRLTSGDENNKQN
;
A
#
# COMPACT_ATOMS: atom_id res chain seq x y z
N ALA A 1 15.35 7.57 7.44
CA ALA A 1 14.02 7.17 7.96
C ALA A 1 13.60 5.80 7.43
N GLU A 2 13.59 5.59 6.10
CA GLU A 2 13.14 4.35 5.45
C GLU A 2 13.72 3.05 6.05
N GLN A 3 15.03 2.98 6.28
CA GLN A 3 15.67 1.79 6.87
C GLN A 3 15.19 1.47 8.30
N LEU A 4 14.89 2.49 9.11
CA LEU A 4 14.37 2.30 10.47
C LEU A 4 12.96 1.73 10.42
N THR A 5 12.13 2.26 9.51
CA THR A 5 10.77 1.75 9.28
C THR A 5 10.80 0.29 8.83
N ILE A 6 11.68 -0.06 7.89
CA ILE A 6 11.82 -1.45 7.41
C ILE A 6 12.27 -2.37 8.55
N SER A 7 13.29 -1.97 9.32
CA SER A 7 13.78 -2.76 10.46
C SER A 7 12.70 -2.97 11.54
N LEU A 8 11.89 -1.93 11.79
CA LEU A 8 10.75 -2.02 12.70
C LEU A 8 9.71 -3.03 12.18
N LEU A 9 9.26 -2.89 10.94
CA LEU A 9 8.28 -3.81 10.33
C LEU A 9 8.79 -5.26 10.28
N GLU A 10 10.08 -5.45 9.99
CA GLU A 10 10.72 -6.76 10.04
C GLU A 10 10.65 -7.37 11.45
N THR A 11 10.95 -6.58 12.48
CA THR A 11 10.91 -7.05 13.86
C THR A 11 9.49 -7.38 14.31
N LEU A 12 8.52 -6.51 13.98
CA LEU A 12 7.12 -6.69 14.37
C LEU A 12 6.47 -7.91 13.69
N THR A 13 6.81 -8.18 12.43
CA THR A 13 6.30 -9.37 11.73
C THR A 13 6.97 -10.66 12.21
N LYS A 14 8.29 -10.66 12.42
CA LYS A 14 9.03 -11.83 12.96
C LYS A 14 8.57 -12.22 14.37
N THR A 15 8.19 -11.24 15.18
CA THR A 15 7.68 -11.46 16.54
C THR A 15 6.16 -11.70 16.58
N THR A 16 5.49 -11.74 15.42
CA THR A 16 4.03 -11.94 15.30
C THR A 16 3.20 -10.86 16.03
N VAL A 17 3.81 -9.71 16.35
CA VAL A 17 3.09 -8.54 16.89
C VAL A 17 2.17 -7.95 15.82
N ILE A 18 2.62 -7.99 14.56
CA ILE A 18 1.81 -7.69 13.38
C ILE A 18 1.77 -8.95 12.51
N THR A 19 0.57 -9.45 12.25
CA THR A 19 0.35 -10.57 11.32
C THR A 19 0.55 -10.11 9.87
N TYR A 20 0.83 -11.07 8.98
CA TYR A 20 0.95 -10.78 7.55
C TYR A 20 -0.30 -10.08 6.99
N ASP A 21 -1.50 -10.53 7.37
CA ASP A 21 -2.76 -9.95 6.89
C ASP A 21 -2.95 -8.51 7.37
N GLN A 22 -2.54 -8.20 8.60
CA GLN A 22 -2.55 -6.83 9.11
C GLN A 22 -1.59 -5.93 8.35
N LEU A 23 -0.37 -6.40 8.08
CA LEU A 23 0.60 -5.64 7.29
C LEU A 23 0.10 -5.41 5.85
N LYS A 24 -0.41 -6.46 5.22
CA LYS A 24 -1.01 -6.39 3.88
C LYS A 24 -2.15 -5.38 3.83
N THR A 25 -3.05 -5.42 4.81
CA THR A 25 -4.16 -4.46 4.91
C THR A 25 -3.65 -3.03 5.06
N GLY A 26 -2.61 -2.80 5.86
CA GLY A 26 -1.96 -1.49 5.98
C GLY A 26 -1.38 -0.98 4.66
N ILE A 27 -0.75 -1.86 3.88
CA ILE A 27 -0.20 -1.51 2.56
C ILE A 27 -1.31 -1.20 1.56
N LEU A 28 -2.41 -1.97 1.55
CA LEU A 28 -3.54 -1.71 0.65
C LEU A 28 -4.21 -0.36 0.96
N ARG A 29 -4.32 0.02 2.23
CA ARG A 29 -4.80 1.37 2.59
C ARG A 29 -3.88 2.46 2.05
N LEU A 30 -2.56 2.26 2.08
CA LEU A 30 -1.62 3.19 1.47
C LEU A 30 -1.82 3.30 -0.04
N PHE A 31 -2.23 2.22 -0.71
CA PHE A 31 -2.56 2.24 -2.13
C PHE A 31 -3.84 3.02 -2.41
N ASP A 32 -4.86 2.87 -1.56
CA ASP A 32 -6.14 3.56 -1.70
C ASP A 32 -6.01 5.08 -1.53
N ASP A 33 -5.11 5.52 -0.64
CA ASP A 33 -4.86 6.93 -0.30
C ASP A 33 -3.70 7.55 -1.10
N ILE A 34 -3.08 6.81 -2.03
CA ILE A 34 -1.81 7.24 -2.67
C ILE A 34 -1.96 8.51 -3.53
N GLU A 35 -3.13 8.72 -4.13
CA GLU A 35 -3.40 9.92 -4.93
C GLU A 35 -3.46 11.17 -4.06
N ASP A 36 -4.08 11.06 -2.87
CA ASP A 36 -4.13 12.14 -1.90
C ASP A 36 -2.74 12.42 -1.32
N ILE A 37 -1.98 11.37 -0.99
CA ILE A 37 -0.59 11.51 -0.52
C ILE A 37 0.31 12.13 -1.59
N GLN A 38 0.06 11.86 -2.88
CA GLN A 38 0.84 12.46 -3.97
C GLN A 38 0.71 14.00 -4.01
N LEU A 39 -0.42 14.56 -3.55
CA LEU A 39 -0.62 16.01 -3.52
C LEU A 39 0.44 16.70 -2.65
N ASP A 40 0.83 16.06 -1.55
CA ASP A 40 1.86 16.55 -0.63
C ASP A 40 3.26 16.01 -0.97
N VAL A 41 3.33 14.78 -1.49
CA VAL A 41 4.59 14.06 -1.77
C VAL A 41 4.65 13.67 -3.25
N PRO A 42 5.26 14.50 -4.13
CA PRO A 42 5.21 14.31 -5.58
C PRO A 42 5.80 12.97 -6.05
N ASN A 43 6.79 12.45 -5.33
CA ASN A 43 7.53 11.22 -5.66
C ASN A 43 7.04 9.98 -4.87
N VAL A 44 5.82 10.01 -4.33
CA VAL A 44 5.30 8.91 -3.46
C VAL A 44 5.35 7.53 -4.13
N TYR A 45 5.06 7.44 -5.42
CA TYR A 45 5.05 6.17 -6.15
C TYR A 45 6.44 5.51 -6.20
N GLU A 46 7.48 6.30 -6.44
CA GLU A 46 8.87 5.82 -6.50
C GLU A 46 9.35 5.40 -5.11
N GLN A 47 9.02 6.19 -4.08
CA GLN A 47 9.34 5.89 -2.69
C GLN A 47 8.63 4.61 -2.23
N LEU A 48 7.34 4.46 -2.55
CA LEU A 48 6.57 3.27 -2.24
C LEU A 48 7.14 2.03 -2.95
N GLN A 49 7.50 2.15 -4.22
CA GLN A 49 8.11 1.06 -4.97
C GLN A 49 9.45 0.62 -4.37
N SER A 50 10.30 1.58 -3.96
CA SER A 50 11.55 1.31 -3.23
C SER A 50 11.28 0.56 -1.92
N LEU A 51 10.32 1.05 -1.13
CA LEU A 51 9.95 0.47 0.16
C LEU A 51 9.48 -0.98 -0.01
N LEU A 52 8.52 -1.23 -0.92
CA LEU A 52 7.95 -2.56 -1.13
C LEU A 52 8.99 -3.55 -1.65
N LYS A 53 9.87 -3.12 -2.56
CA LYS A 53 10.97 -3.95 -3.06
C LYS A 53 11.91 -4.40 -1.93
N GLN A 54 12.18 -3.53 -0.96
CA GLN A 54 13.00 -3.88 0.20
C GLN A 54 12.27 -4.83 1.16
N LEU A 55 10.97 -4.61 1.40
CA LEU A 55 10.15 -5.52 2.21
C LEU A 55 10.04 -6.91 1.56
N GLU A 56 9.89 -6.97 0.24
CA GLU A 56 9.87 -8.21 -0.54
C GLU A 56 11.23 -8.93 -0.47
N GLY A 57 12.34 -8.21 -0.66
CA GLY A 57 13.68 -8.77 -0.53
C GLY A 57 13.96 -9.38 0.86
N LYS A 58 13.32 -8.85 1.90
CA LYS A 58 13.37 -9.38 3.28
C LYS A 58 12.33 -10.47 3.57
N LYS A 59 11.52 -10.85 2.57
CA LYS A 59 10.42 -11.82 2.69
C LYS A 59 9.37 -11.44 3.75
N ILE A 60 9.20 -10.14 3.98
CA ILE A 60 8.18 -9.60 4.89
C ILE A 60 6.82 -9.58 4.18
N ILE A 61 6.83 -9.35 2.86
CA ILE A 61 5.65 -9.36 1.99
C ILE A 61 5.85 -10.30 0.80
N ASN A 62 4.75 -10.71 0.16
CA ASN A 62 4.77 -11.53 -1.04
C ASN A 62 4.88 -10.66 -2.30
N HIS A 63 5.43 -11.24 -3.37
CA HIS A 63 5.57 -10.60 -4.68
C HIS A 63 4.24 -10.03 -5.22
N ASP A 64 3.12 -10.70 -4.91
CA ASP A 64 1.78 -10.26 -5.34
C ASP A 64 1.45 -8.85 -4.85
N ILE A 65 1.95 -8.42 -3.69
CA ILE A 65 1.68 -7.07 -3.20
C ILE A 65 2.48 -6.04 -4.01
N THR A 66 3.73 -6.33 -4.34
CA THR A 66 4.60 -5.45 -5.11
C THR A 66 4.10 -5.24 -6.54
N SER A 67 3.47 -6.26 -7.15
CA SER A 67 2.92 -6.17 -8.50
C SER A 67 1.61 -5.36 -8.60
N ASN A 68 0.96 -5.08 -7.48
CA ASN A 68 -0.34 -4.41 -7.41
C ASN A 68 -0.26 -2.91 -7.08
N ILE A 69 0.92 -2.29 -7.12
CA ILE A 69 1.05 -0.84 -6.89
C ILE A 69 0.18 -0.08 -7.91
N PRO A 70 -0.70 0.83 -7.45
CA PRO A 70 -1.52 1.64 -8.35
C PRO A 70 -0.64 2.42 -9.34
N GLN A 71 -1.02 2.42 -10.61
CA GLN A 71 -0.38 3.28 -11.62
C GLN A 71 -1.10 4.62 -11.70
N LYS A 72 -0.34 5.71 -11.79
CA LYS A 72 -0.86 7.08 -11.93
C LYS A 72 -1.91 7.15 -13.04
N GLY A 73 -3.15 7.48 -12.68
CA GLY A 73 -4.19 7.86 -13.65
C GLY A 73 -5.18 6.77 -14.11
N ARG A 74 -5.35 5.65 -13.41
CA ARG A 74 -6.58 4.86 -13.59
C ARG A 74 -7.65 5.31 -12.63
N LYS A 75 -8.48 6.25 -13.09
CA LYS A 75 -9.81 6.52 -12.53
C LYS A 75 -10.45 5.19 -12.13
N ARG A 76 -10.71 4.99 -10.84
CA ARG A 76 -11.57 3.91 -10.40
C ARG A 76 -12.91 4.11 -11.11
N LEU A 77 -13.31 3.16 -11.94
CA LEU A 77 -14.72 3.02 -12.29
C LEU A 77 -15.43 2.65 -11.00
N THR A 78 -15.98 3.65 -10.32
CA THR A 78 -16.88 3.42 -9.18
C THR A 78 -18.15 2.79 -9.74
N SER A 79 -18.26 1.47 -9.65
CA SER A 79 -19.58 0.83 -9.71
C SER A 79 -20.28 1.13 -8.38
N GLY A 80 -21.35 1.91 -8.41
CA GLY A 80 -22.19 2.07 -7.22
C GLY A 80 -22.96 3.37 -7.06
N ASP A 81 -23.52 3.97 -8.12
CA ASP A 81 -24.60 4.95 -7.98
C ASP A 81 -25.85 4.49 -8.77
N GLU A 82 -26.34 3.29 -8.47
CA GLU A 82 -27.67 2.81 -8.87
C GLU A 82 -28.64 3.05 -7.70
N ASN A 83 -29.01 4.30 -7.43
CA ASN A 83 -30.15 4.63 -6.55
C ASN A 83 -30.84 5.92 -7.02
N ASN A 84 -31.40 5.91 -8.24
CA ASN A 84 -32.41 6.88 -8.60
C ASN A 84 -33.74 6.47 -7.92
N LYS A 85 -34.09 7.19 -6.85
CA LYS A 85 -35.33 7.02 -6.12
C LYS A 85 -36.53 7.37 -7.00
N GLN A 86 -37.51 6.47 -6.95
CA GLN A 86 -38.93 6.68 -7.24
C GLN A 86 -39.38 8.13 -6.95
N ASN A 87 -39.92 8.80 -7.97
CA ASN A 87 -41.09 9.66 -7.83
C ASN A 87 -41.81 9.79 -9.17
#